data_AF-A0A533BFF5-F1
#
_entry.id   AF-A0A533BFF5-F1
#
_cell.length_a   1.000
_cell.length_b   1.000
_cell.length_c   1.000
_cell.angle_alpha   90.00
_cell.angle_beta   90.00
_cell.angle_gamma   90.00
#
_symmetry.space_group_name_H-M   'P 1'
#
loop_
_entity.id
_entity.type
_entity.pdbx_description
1 polymer ?
#
loop_
_entity_poly.entity_id
_entity_poly.type
_entity_poly.pdbx_seq_one_letter_code
_entity_poly.pdbx_strand_id
1 'polypeptide(L)' 'MYIADEVFVTGTAAELTPVREIDNRRVGTGTPGPITQALQKAFFSIVRGEDPSHEAWLTRI' A
#
# COMPACT_ATOMS: atom_id res chain seq x y z
N MET A 1 -8.61 6.48 13.52
CA MET A 1 -8.91 6.35 12.09
C MET A 1 -9.33 7.69 11.47
N TYR A 2 -10.38 8.36 11.94
CA TYR A 2 -10.85 9.61 11.34
C TYR A 2 -9.94 10.84 11.50
N ILE A 3 -8.89 10.76 12.33
CA ILE A 3 -7.88 11.81 12.53
C ILE A 3 -6.51 11.43 11.93
N ALA A 4 -6.45 10.32 11.19
CA ALA A 4 -5.20 9.88 10.57
C ALA A 4 -4.93 10.69 9.29
N ASP A 5 -3.66 10.96 9.03
CA ASP A 5 -3.22 11.58 7.78
C ASP A 5 -3.36 10.61 6.59
N GLU A 6 -3.16 9.32 6.83
CA GLU A 6 -3.24 8.26 5.81
C GLU A 6 -3.88 6.98 6.39
N VAL A 7 -4.63 6.26 5.56
CA VAL A 7 -5.15 4.91 5.85
C VAL A 7 -5.01 4.07 4.58
N PHE A 8 -4.64 2.80 4.74
CA PHE A 8 -4.58 1.83 3.65
C PHE A 8 -4.98 0.45 4.17
N VAL A 9 -5.37 -0.43 3.24
CA VAL A 9 -5.67 -1.84 3.53
C VAL A 9 -4.69 -2.74 2.81
N THR A 10 -4.46 -3.92 3.40
CA THR A 10 -3.58 -4.94 2.83
C THR A 10 -4.31 -6.26 2.63
N GLY A 11 -4.01 -6.98 1.55
CA GLY A 11 -4.46 -8.36 1.34
C GLY A 11 -3.92 -8.92 0.03
N THR A 12 -3.97 -10.23 -0.18
CA THR A 12 -3.44 -10.82 -1.42
C THR A 12 -4.15 -10.29 -2.67
N ALA A 13 -5.47 -10.09 -2.61
CA ALA A 13 -6.25 -9.55 -3.72
C ALA A 13 -6.30 -8.00 -3.73
N ALA A 14 -6.32 -7.38 -2.56
CA ALA A 14 -6.35 -5.92 -2.42
C ALA A 14 -4.96 -5.29 -2.53
N GLU A 15 -3.91 -6.12 -2.51
CA GLU A 15 -2.50 -5.74 -2.47
C GLU A 15 -2.26 -4.72 -1.34
N LEU A 16 -1.69 -3.57 -1.65
CA LEU A 16 -1.65 -2.40 -0.78
C LEU A 16 -2.49 -1.29 -1.42
N THR A 17 -3.69 -1.08 -0.88
CA THR A 17 -4.68 -0.15 -1.44
C THR A 17 -4.94 1.03 -0.51
N PRO A 18 -4.77 2.28 -0.98
CA PRO A 18 -5.07 3.49 -0.20
C PRO A 18 -6.58 3.66 0.07
N VAL A 19 -6.91 4.15 1.26
CA VAL A 19 -8.28 4.51 1.66
C VAL A 19 -8.38 6.03 1.73
N ARG A 20 -9.23 6.61 0.87
CA ARG A 20 -9.43 8.06 0.77
C ARG A 20 -10.52 8.61 1.69
N GLU A 21 -11.46 7.75 2.12
CA GLU A 21 -12.65 8.16 2.85
C GLU A 21 -13.23 6.98 3.66
N ILE A 22 -13.72 7.26 4.86
CA ILE A 22 -14.33 6.29 5.76
C ILE A 22 -15.55 6.93 6.41
N ASP A 23 -16.71 6.31 6.29
CA ASP A 23 -17.98 6.79 6.85
C ASP A 23 -18.30 8.26 6.45
N ASN A 24 -18.17 8.56 5.16
CA ASN A 24 -18.34 9.91 4.59
C ASN A 24 -17.38 10.97 5.16
N ARG A 25 -16.28 10.54 5.79
CA ARG A 25 -15.22 11.43 6.28
C ARG A 25 -13.94 11.17 5.50
N ARG A 26 -13.43 12.24 4.90
CA ARG A 26 -12.15 12.23 4.20
C ARG A 26 -11.02 11.86 5.15
N VAL A 27 -10.14 10.97 4.73
CA VAL A 27 -8.88 10.67 5.42
C VAL A 27 -7.83 11.63 4.88
N GLY A 28 -7.17 12.39 5.76
CA GLY A 28 -6.19 13.41 5.39
C GLY A 28 -6.67 14.33 4.25
N THR A 29 -5.92 14.36 3.15
CA THR A 29 -6.24 15.15 1.94
C THR A 29 -7.28 14.52 1.02
N GLY A 30 -7.70 13.27 1.28
CA GLY A 30 -8.61 12.50 0.42
C GLY A 30 -7.95 11.90 -0.80
N THR A 31 -6.62 11.86 -0.82
CA THR A 31 -5.78 11.25 -1.84
C THR A 31 -4.76 10.34 -1.18
N PRO A 32 -4.18 9.36 -1.90
CA PRO A 32 -3.10 8.54 -1.34
C PRO A 32 -1.94 9.43 -0.88
N GLY A 33 -1.55 9.33 0.39
CA GLY A 33 -0.44 10.12 0.93
C GLY A 33 0.94 9.54 0.56
N PRO A 34 2.01 10.26 0.89
CA PRO A 34 3.37 9.90 0.49
C PRO A 34 3.84 8.57 1.10
N ILE A 35 3.42 8.22 2.32
CA ILE A 35 3.85 6.97 2.97
C ILE A 35 3.18 5.77 2.30
N THR A 36 1.88 5.86 2.06
CA THR A 36 1.12 4.81 1.36
C THR A 36 1.67 4.57 -0.03
N GLN A 37 2.00 5.64 -0.78
CA GLN A 37 2.61 5.51 -2.11
C GLN A 37 4.01 4.89 -2.08
N ALA A 38 4.84 5.27 -1.10
CA ALA A 38 6.17 4.70 -0.93
C ALA A 38 6.11 3.20 -0.63
N LEU A 39 5.22 2.79 0.28
CA LEU A 39 4.99 1.38 0.59
C LEU A 39 4.41 0.62 -0.60
N GLN A 40 3.45 1.20 -1.33
CA GLN A 40 2.87 0.60 -2.52
C GLN A 40 3.94 0.32 -3.58
N LYS A 41 4.81 1.30 -3.84
CA LYS A 41 5.93 1.15 -4.79
C LYS A 41 6.89 0.04 -4.35
N ALA A 42 7.27 0.02 -3.07
CA ALA A 42 8.15 -1.02 -2.54
C ALA A 42 7.52 -2.41 -2.65
N PHE A 43 6.25 -2.56 -2.27
CA PHE A 43 5.50 -3.80 -2.38
C PHE A 43 5.51 -4.32 -3.83
N PHE A 44 5.15 -3.49 -4.81
CA PHE A 44 5.12 -3.91 -6.21
C PHE A 44 6.48 -4.27 -6.77
N SER A 45 7.53 -3.55 -6.37
CA SER A 45 8.90 -3.87 -6.78
C SER A 45 9.35 -5.23 -6.25
N ILE A 46 9.01 -5.53 -4.98
CA ILE A 46 9.32 -6.81 -4.35
C ILE A 46 8.56 -7.96 -5.03
N VAL A 47 7.23 -7.86 -5.17
CA VAL A 47 6.43 -9.00 -5.72
C VAL A 47 6.70 -9.26 -7.20
N ARG A 48 7.22 -8.28 -7.93
CA ARG A 48 7.67 -8.44 -9.33
C ARG A 48 9.12 -8.94 -9.44
N GLY A 49 9.85 -9.05 -8.33
CA GLY A 49 11.25 -9.45 -8.32
C GLY A 49 12.22 -8.40 -8.88
N GLU A 50 11.81 -7.13 -8.89
CA GLU A 50 12.65 -5.99 -9.28
C GLU A 50 13.58 -5.56 -8.12
N ASP A 51 13.22 -5.94 -6.89
CA ASP A 51 14.02 -5.71 -5.67
C ASP A 51 14.59 -7.04 -5.13
N PRO A 52 15.93 -7.19 -5.09
CA PRO A 52 16.57 -8.43 -4.63
C PRO A 52 16.53 -8.62 -3.09
N SER A 53 16.16 -7.60 -2.31
CA SER A 53 16.20 -7.65 -0.84
C SER A 53 15.27 -8.71 -0.23
N HIS A 54 14.27 -9.17 -0.99
CA HIS A 54 13.27 -10.14 -0.55
C HIS A 54 13.12 -11.31 -1.53
N GLU A 55 14.19 -11.69 -2.24
CA GLU A 55 14.15 -12.78 -3.24
C GLU A 55 13.64 -14.11 -2.65
N ALA A 56 13.92 -14.38 -1.37
CA ALA A 56 13.44 -15.56 -0.65
C ALA A 56 11.90 -15.68 -0.57
N TRP A 57 11.14 -14.61 -0.86
CA TRP A 57 9.67 -14.64 -0.90
C TRP A 57 9.11 -15.08 -2.26
N LEU A 58 9.94 -15.11 -3.31
CA LEU A 58 9.52 -15.42 -4.67
C LEU A 58 9.91 -16.85 -5.03
N THR A 59 8.92 -17.63 -5.46
CA THR A 59 9.17 -18.94 -6.09
C THR A 59 9.05 -18.77 -7.60
N ARG A 60 10.16 -18.94 -8.33
CA ARG A 60 10.15 -18.94 -9.81
C ARG A 60 9.71 -20.32 -10.29
N ILE A 61 8.78 -20.35 -11.23
CA ILE A 61 8.27 -21.58 -11.89
C ILE A 61 8.90 -21.76 -13.26
#